data_AF-A0A2H6IF64-F1
#
_entry.id   AF-A0A2H6IF64-F1
#
_cell.length_a   1.000
_cell.length_b   1.000
_cell.length_c   1.000
_cell.angle_alpha   90.00
_cell.angle_beta   90.00
_cell.angle_gamma   90.00
#
_symmetry.space_group_name_H-M   'P 1'
#
loop_
_entity.id
_entity.type
_entity.pdbx_description
1 polymer ?
#
loop_
_entity_poly.entity_id
_entity_poly.type
_entity_poly.pdbx_seq_one_letter_code
_entity_poly.pdbx_strand_id
1 'polypeptide(L)'
;MSRTSRRRHKRYTKRIETEFSSGDMLFRGISSDLSEKGLFIRTQHGFVPGTEVNIQLRLPDGSTAQLRGVVKRTVKTHLQFVKNGMGIEIIESDSTYVRFVREELIGIHFNTSKLSDVVEVKTRARAEEEEQEEAFIIQVCPDCGIKNRVKVAALSMKPRCGKCGSSLT
;
A
#
# COMPACT_ATOMS: atom_id res chain seq x y z
N MET A 1 -17.74 29.32 5.19
CA MET A 1 -16.52 28.92 4.46
C MET A 1 -16.44 27.40 4.41
N SER A 2 -16.72 26.79 3.26
CA SER A 2 -16.63 25.34 3.06
C SER A 2 -15.18 24.89 3.26
N ARG A 3 -14.91 24.06 4.29
CA ARG A 3 -13.60 23.44 4.51
C ARG A 3 -13.40 22.38 3.42
N THR A 4 -12.80 22.76 2.30
CA THR A 4 -12.38 21.80 1.27
C THR A 4 -11.46 20.78 1.92
N SER A 5 -11.86 19.51 1.88
CA SER A 5 -11.10 18.41 2.49
C SER A 5 -9.73 18.30 1.81
N ARG A 6 -8.64 18.65 2.51
CA ARG A 6 -7.25 18.47 2.03
C ARG A 6 -6.81 17.00 1.98
N ARG A 7 -7.73 16.06 2.23
CA ARG A 7 -7.43 14.63 2.38
C ARG A 7 -7.44 13.96 1.01
N ARG A 8 -6.37 13.21 0.71
CA ARG A 8 -6.23 12.47 -0.55
C ARG A 8 -6.87 11.07 -0.53
N HIS A 9 -7.16 10.51 0.65
CA HIS A 9 -7.71 9.16 0.81
C HIS A 9 -8.96 9.16 1.71
N LYS A 10 -9.92 8.29 1.38
CA LYS A 10 -11.10 8.00 2.22
C LYS A 10 -10.63 7.32 3.51
N ARG A 11 -11.27 7.69 4.61
CA ARG A 11 -10.84 7.41 5.97
C ARG A 11 -11.96 6.71 6.71
N TYR A 12 -11.66 5.58 7.33
CA TYR A 12 -12.66 4.71 7.92
C TYR A 12 -12.51 4.64 9.43
N THR A 13 -13.63 4.85 10.12
CA THR A 13 -13.67 4.83 11.58
C THR A 13 -13.98 3.41 12.05
N LYS A 14 -12.95 2.58 12.20
CA LYS A 14 -13.04 1.27 12.87
C LYS A 14 -12.08 1.29 14.05
N ARG A 15 -12.54 0.82 15.22
CA ARG A 15 -11.72 0.79 16.44
C ARG A 15 -10.97 -0.53 16.45
N ILE A 16 -9.65 -0.48 16.26
CA ILE A 16 -8.80 -1.66 16.24
C ILE A 16 -7.77 -1.51 17.35
N GLU A 17 -7.60 -2.55 18.17
CA GLU A 17 -6.56 -2.58 19.18
C GLU A 17 -5.19 -2.53 18.48
N THR A 18 -4.33 -1.65 18.97
CA THR A 18 -3.06 -1.35 18.32
C THR A 18 -1.96 -1.26 19.36
N GLU A 19 -0.93 -2.06 19.18
CA GLU A 19 0.32 -1.94 19.90
C GLU A 19 1.31 -1.16 19.03
N PHE A 20 2.10 -0.28 19.65
CA PHE A 20 3.05 0.55 18.93
C PHE A 20 4.31 0.77 19.75
N SER A 21 5.45 0.83 19.07
CA SER A 21 6.75 0.96 19.72
C SER A 21 7.72 1.86 18.95
N SER A 22 8.65 2.43 19.69
CA SER A 22 9.80 3.19 19.18
C SER A 22 10.96 2.97 20.14
N GLY A 23 12.07 2.39 19.66
CA GLY A 23 13.15 1.92 20.54
C GLY A 23 12.63 0.89 21.55
N ASP A 24 12.95 1.08 22.83
CA ASP A 24 12.55 0.19 23.93
C ASP A 24 11.16 0.51 24.52
N MET A 25 10.49 1.54 24.00
CA MET A 25 9.19 1.99 24.50
C MET A 25 8.07 1.26 23.77
N LEU A 26 7.25 0.50 24.51
CA LEU A 26 6.07 -0.22 24.00
C LEU A 26 4.80 0.33 24.66
N PHE A 27 3.81 0.67 23.84
CA PHE A 27 2.53 1.18 24.32
C PHE A 27 1.36 0.57 23.55
N ARG A 28 0.17 0.66 24.14
CA ARG A 28 -1.09 0.27 23.52
C ARG A 28 -1.99 1.47 23.29
N GLY A 29 -2.83 1.35 22.29
CA GLY A 29 -3.80 2.36 21.88
C GLY A 29 -4.89 1.77 21.00
N ILE A 30 -5.75 2.65 20.50
CA ILE A 30 -6.85 2.29 19.63
C ILE A 30 -6.69 3.05 18.32
N SER A 31 -6.41 2.36 17.22
CA SER A 31 -6.53 2.99 15.91
C SER A 31 -8.00 3.24 15.60
N SER A 32 -8.32 4.42 15.08
CA SER A 32 -9.71 4.84 14.89
C SER A 32 -9.99 5.52 13.56
N ASP A 33 -8.97 5.66 12.72
CA ASP A 33 -9.06 6.39 11.48
C ASP A 33 -8.01 5.82 10.52
N LEU A 34 -8.41 4.86 9.70
CA LEU A 34 -7.54 4.01 8.88
C LEU A 34 -7.66 4.38 7.40
N SER A 35 -6.54 4.36 6.69
CA SER A 35 -6.45 4.56 5.24
C SER A 35 -5.17 3.91 4.71
N GLU A 36 -5.07 3.70 3.39
CA GLU A 36 -3.90 3.06 2.77
C GLU A 36 -2.56 3.72 3.12
N LYS A 37 -2.55 5.05 3.29
CA LYS A 37 -1.30 5.82 3.55
C LYS A 37 -1.14 6.33 4.96
N GLY A 38 -2.08 6.06 5.85
CA GLY A 38 -2.01 6.66 7.17
C GLY A 38 -3.09 6.18 8.11
N LEU A 39 -2.77 6.28 9.40
CA LEU A 39 -3.68 5.92 10.47
C LEU A 39 -3.61 6.91 11.62
N PHE A 40 -4.66 6.97 12.45
CA PHE A 40 -4.65 7.70 13.71
C PHE A 40 -4.77 6.74 14.88
N ILE A 41 -3.79 6.77 15.79
CA ILE A 41 -3.81 6.03 17.05
C ILE A 41 -4.26 6.96 18.16
N ARG A 42 -5.38 6.61 18.81
CA ARG A 42 -5.77 7.22 20.09
C ARG A 42 -4.93 6.63 21.20
N THR A 43 -4.19 7.49 21.88
CA THR A 43 -3.32 7.13 23.00
C THR A 43 -3.02 8.36 23.84
N GLN A 44 -2.66 8.14 25.10
CA GLN A 44 -2.09 9.17 25.98
C GLN A 44 -0.55 9.28 25.80
N HIS A 45 0.08 8.23 25.27
CA HIS A 45 1.52 8.12 25.06
C HIS A 45 1.90 8.41 23.60
N GLY A 46 1.44 9.54 23.07
CA GLY A 46 1.80 9.95 21.71
C GLY A 46 3.26 10.38 21.62
N PHE A 47 3.99 9.80 20.67
CA PHE A 47 5.35 10.21 20.30
C PHE A 47 5.36 11.59 19.62
N VAL A 48 6.55 12.19 19.45
CA VAL A 48 6.70 13.49 18.79
C VAL A 48 6.65 13.35 17.26
N PRO A 49 6.26 14.39 16.52
CA PRO A 49 6.35 14.37 15.06
C PRO A 49 7.79 14.09 14.57
N GLY A 50 7.92 13.28 13.53
CA GLY A 50 9.20 12.81 12.98
C GLY A 50 9.66 11.46 13.53
N THR A 51 9.10 10.98 14.63
CA THR A 51 9.45 9.67 15.19
C THR A 51 8.97 8.52 14.30
N GLU A 52 9.86 7.57 14.03
CA GLU A 52 9.53 6.28 13.42
C GLU A 52 8.90 5.34 14.44
N VAL A 53 7.82 4.67 14.06
CA VAL A 53 7.01 3.84 14.95
C VAL A 53 6.71 2.52 14.26
N ASN A 54 6.99 1.43 14.95
CA ASN A 54 6.52 0.10 14.58
C ASN A 54 5.13 -0.11 15.17
N ILE A 55 4.20 -0.66 14.39
CA ILE A 55 2.79 -0.72 14.73
C ILE A 55 2.27 -2.11 14.44
N GLN A 56 1.56 -2.68 15.40
CA GLN A 56 0.90 -3.97 15.29
C GLN A 56 -0.59 -3.80 15.55
N LEU A 57 -1.43 -4.13 14.58
CA LEU A 57 -2.89 -4.10 14.69
C LEU A 57 -3.46 -5.50 14.84
N ARG A 58 -4.34 -5.69 15.83
CA ARG A 58 -5.12 -6.92 15.99
C ARG A 58 -6.42 -6.81 15.21
N LEU A 59 -6.48 -7.40 14.03
CA LEU A 59 -7.60 -7.27 13.12
C LEU A 59 -8.83 -8.07 13.59
N PRO A 60 -10.05 -7.73 13.12
CA PRO A 60 -11.29 -8.39 13.56
C PRO A 60 -11.40 -9.87 13.18
N ASP A 61 -10.68 -10.30 12.15
CA ASP A 61 -10.58 -11.70 11.72
C ASP A 61 -9.64 -12.53 12.62
N GLY A 62 -9.06 -11.91 13.66
CA GLY A 62 -8.09 -12.52 14.56
C GLY A 62 -6.66 -12.48 14.03
N SER A 63 -6.45 -12.04 12.79
CA SER A 63 -5.12 -11.88 12.22
C SER A 63 -4.42 -10.63 12.78
N THR A 64 -3.12 -10.55 12.58
CA THR A 64 -2.31 -9.42 13.02
C THR A 64 -1.65 -8.77 11.82
N ALA A 65 -1.79 -7.45 11.72
CA ALA A 65 -1.12 -6.64 10.71
C ALA A 65 0.06 -5.86 11.29
N GLN A 66 1.19 -5.86 10.60
CA GLN A 66 2.40 -5.13 10.96
C GLN A 66 2.67 -3.98 10.00
N LEU A 67 2.95 -2.80 10.55
CA LEU A 67 3.23 -1.58 9.81
C LEU A 67 4.42 -0.85 10.41
N ARG A 68 5.08 -0.05 9.57
CA ARG A 68 6.03 0.97 10.00
C ARG A 68 5.61 2.32 9.45
N GLY A 69 5.70 3.36 10.28
CA GLY A 69 5.31 4.70 9.88
C GLY A 69 6.00 5.81 10.66
N VAL A 70 5.80 7.05 10.21
CA VAL A 70 6.33 8.24 10.86
C VAL A 70 5.18 9.08 11.42
N VAL A 71 5.34 9.55 12.65
CA VAL A 71 4.40 10.47 13.28
C VAL A 71 4.43 11.80 12.54
N LYS A 72 3.30 12.23 11.97
CA LYS A 72 3.19 13.55 11.32
C LYS A 72 2.60 14.60 12.24
N ARG A 73 1.81 14.20 13.23
CA ARG A 73 1.21 15.11 14.21
C ARG A 73 0.83 14.37 15.48
N THR A 74 0.88 15.10 16.59
CA THR A 74 0.46 14.59 17.90
C THR A 74 -0.51 15.58 18.51
N VAL A 75 -1.63 15.07 18.99
CA VAL A 75 -2.67 15.86 19.66
C VAL A 75 -2.60 15.49 21.14
N LYS A 76 -2.15 16.44 21.97
CA LYS A 76 -2.16 16.34 23.43
C LYS A 76 -2.93 17.54 23.96
N THR A 77 -4.02 17.29 24.67
CA THR A 77 -4.81 18.33 25.31
C THR A 77 -5.47 17.78 26.56
N HIS A 78 -5.64 18.67 27.55
CA HIS A 78 -6.34 18.40 28.80
C HIS A 78 -7.87 18.49 28.64
N LEU A 79 -8.35 18.90 27.46
CA LEU A 79 -9.78 19.01 27.17
C LEU A 79 -10.36 17.61 26.91
N GLN A 80 -11.25 17.17 27.81
CA GLN A 80 -11.87 15.84 27.79
C GLN A 80 -12.60 15.50 26.48
N PHE A 81 -13.02 16.50 25.71
CA PHE A 81 -13.76 16.33 24.45
C PHE A 81 -12.88 16.18 23.21
N VAL A 82 -11.56 16.36 23.33
CA VAL A 82 -10.63 16.25 22.21
C VAL A 82 -9.82 14.98 22.33
N LYS A 83 -9.83 14.16 21.28
CA LYS A 83 -9.14 12.87 21.24
C LYS A 83 -7.63 13.09 21.28
N ASN A 84 -7.00 12.69 22.38
CA ASN A 84 -5.55 12.55 22.45
C ASN A 84 -5.07 11.40 21.56
N GLY A 85 -3.93 11.59 20.92
CA GLY A 85 -3.36 10.58 20.03
C GLY A 85 -2.36 11.14 19.05
N MET A 86 -2.04 10.33 18.05
CA MET A 86 -1.08 10.69 17.01
C MET A 86 -1.55 10.24 15.63
N GLY A 87 -1.30 11.10 14.64
CA GLY A 87 -1.49 10.80 13.23
C GLY A 87 -0.19 10.33 12.62
N ILE A 88 -0.23 9.15 12.02
CA ILE A 88 0.92 8.45 11.47
C ILE A 88 0.75 8.32 9.96
N GLU A 89 1.83 8.61 9.23
CA GLU A 89 1.98 8.29 7.81
C GLU A 89 2.67 6.93 7.70
N ILE A 90 2.07 6.02 6.94
CA ILE A 90 2.58 4.67 6.76
C ILE A 90 3.69 4.71 5.71
N ILE A 91 4.85 4.14 6.04
CA ILE A 91 6.00 3.96 5.13
C ILE A 91 5.99 2.55 4.58
N GLU A 92 5.74 1.56 5.44
CA GLU A 92 5.68 0.14 5.09
C GLU A 92 4.46 -0.51 5.74
N SER A 93 3.83 -1.41 5.02
CA SER A 93 2.68 -2.18 5.49
C SER A 93 2.73 -3.60 4.95
N ASP A 94 2.28 -4.57 5.74
CA ASP A 94 2.12 -5.94 5.25
C ASP A 94 0.88 -6.11 4.35
N SER A 95 0.84 -7.26 3.67
CA SER A 95 -0.29 -7.64 2.81
C SER A 95 -1.59 -7.81 3.58
N THR A 96 -1.52 -8.21 4.85
CA THR A 96 -2.66 -8.35 5.76
C THR A 96 -3.39 -7.01 5.93
N TYR A 97 -2.65 -5.93 6.18
CA TYR A 97 -3.21 -4.59 6.29
C TYR A 97 -3.80 -4.10 4.98
N VAL A 98 -3.06 -4.26 3.88
CA VAL A 98 -3.51 -3.81 2.56
C VAL A 98 -4.81 -4.50 2.18
N ARG A 99 -4.88 -5.83 2.38
CA ARG A 99 -6.09 -6.62 2.18
C ARG A 99 -7.24 -6.10 3.04
N PHE A 100 -7.00 -5.93 4.34
CA PHE A 100 -8.00 -5.41 5.26
C PHE A 100 -8.52 -4.03 4.81
N VAL A 101 -7.66 -3.09 4.47
CA VAL A 101 -8.10 -1.75 4.03
C VAL A 101 -8.88 -1.84 2.72
N ARG A 102 -8.44 -2.63 1.75
CA ARG A 102 -9.10 -2.70 0.44
C ARG A 102 -10.42 -3.47 0.47
N GLU A 103 -10.47 -4.60 1.15
CA GLU A 103 -11.66 -5.46 1.20
C GLU A 103 -12.70 -4.92 2.17
N GLU A 104 -12.31 -4.68 3.43
CA GLU A 104 -13.28 -4.34 4.50
C GLU A 104 -13.69 -2.87 4.46
N LEU A 105 -12.82 -2.00 3.96
CA LEU A 105 -13.07 -0.56 4.01
C LEU A 105 -13.44 -0.02 2.62
N ILE A 106 -12.70 -0.38 1.57
CA ILE A 106 -12.98 0.13 0.21
C ILE A 106 -14.07 -0.70 -0.48
N GLY A 107 -14.29 -1.96 -0.09
CA GLY A 107 -15.28 -2.86 -0.70
C GLY A 107 -14.81 -3.43 -2.05
N ILE A 108 -13.50 -3.41 -2.31
CA ILE A 108 -12.91 -4.06 -3.49
C ILE A 108 -12.59 -5.50 -3.08
N HIS A 109 -13.37 -6.45 -3.57
CA HIS A 109 -13.07 -7.87 -3.42
C HIS A 109 -12.07 -8.29 -4.48
N PHE A 110 -10.92 -8.83 -4.05
CA PHE A 110 -9.99 -9.48 -4.96
C PHE A 110 -10.61 -10.81 -5.41
N ASN A 111 -10.94 -10.92 -6.69
CA ASN A 111 -11.28 -12.22 -7.27
C ASN A 111 -10.01 -13.07 -7.25
N THR A 112 -9.99 -14.07 -6.36
CA THR A 112 -8.90 -15.05 -6.18
C THR A 112 -8.63 -15.94 -7.40
N SER A 113 -9.26 -15.66 -8.55
CA SER A 113 -9.06 -16.36 -9.82
C SER A 113 -7.94 -15.79 -10.69
N LYS A 114 -7.31 -14.67 -10.31
CA LYS A 114 -6.10 -14.17 -10.98
C LYS A 114 -4.95 -14.01 -9.99
N LEU A 115 -3.97 -14.90 -10.12
CA LEU A 115 -2.71 -14.95 -9.38
C LEU A 115 -1.80 -13.72 -9.63
N SER A 116 -2.21 -12.80 -10.52
CA SER A 116 -1.45 -11.60 -10.90
C SER A 116 -1.55 -10.45 -9.90
N ASP A 117 -2.55 -10.44 -9.02
CA ASP A 117 -2.86 -9.24 -8.22
C ASP A 117 -2.30 -9.32 -6.79
N VAL A 118 -1.53 -10.37 -6.47
CA VAL A 118 -0.90 -10.59 -5.15
C VAL A 118 0.44 -9.83 -5.01
N VAL A 119 1.01 -9.30 -6.09
CA VAL A 119 2.38 -8.76 -6.06
C VAL A 119 2.41 -7.29 -6.44
N GLU A 120 2.14 -6.41 -5.47
CA GLU A 120 2.89 -5.15 -5.38
C GLU A 120 2.86 -4.59 -3.94
N VAL A 121 3.46 -5.33 -3.02
CA VAL A 121 3.99 -4.76 -1.77
C VAL A 121 5.45 -5.19 -1.67
N LYS A 122 6.33 -4.34 -2.20
CA LYS A 122 7.79 -4.46 -2.07
C LYS A 122 8.18 -4.35 -0.59
N THR A 123 8.20 -5.47 0.14
CA THR A 123 9.00 -5.61 1.36
C THR A 123 10.47 -5.68 0.95
N ARG A 124 11.20 -4.60 1.23
CA ARG A 124 12.67 -4.58 1.15
C ARG A 124 13.24 -5.42 2.30
N ALA A 125 13.46 -6.70 2.07
CA ALA A 125 14.48 -7.49 2.74
C ALA A 125 15.03 -8.54 1.76
N ARG A 126 16.32 -8.42 1.48
CA ARG A 126 17.15 -9.22 0.56
C ARG A 126 16.72 -10.69 0.40
N ALA A 127 16.31 -11.04 -0.81
CA ALA A 127 16.77 -12.22 -1.53
C ALA A 127 16.77 -11.84 -3.02
N GLU A 128 17.83 -12.25 -3.72
CA GLU A 128 18.10 -11.94 -5.11
C GLU A 128 17.00 -12.52 -6.00
N GLU A 129 16.36 -11.69 -6.82
CA GLU A 129 15.73 -12.09 -8.09
C GLU A 129 15.40 -10.82 -8.89
N GLU A 130 15.89 -10.79 -10.13
CA GLU A 130 15.97 -9.63 -11.01
C GLU A 130 14.57 -9.17 -11.47
N GLU A 131 14.13 -7.99 -11.03
CA GLU A 131 13.08 -7.24 -11.71
C GLU A 131 13.63 -6.73 -13.06
N GLN A 132 13.46 -7.52 -14.10
CA GLN A 132 13.66 -7.05 -15.46
C GLN A 132 12.44 -6.20 -15.84
N GLU A 133 12.63 -4.88 -15.88
CA GLU A 133 11.66 -3.94 -16.46
C GLU A 133 11.24 -4.44 -17.85
N GLU A 134 9.97 -4.83 -17.99
CA GLU A 134 9.42 -5.27 -19.27
C GLU A 134 9.33 -4.08 -20.25
N ALA A 135 10.44 -3.78 -20.93
CA ALA A 135 10.48 -2.80 -22.00
C ALA A 135 9.67 -3.29 -23.20
N PHE A 136 8.79 -2.43 -23.72
CA PHE A 136 8.08 -2.64 -24.98
C PHE A 136 8.74 -1.80 -26.06
N ILE A 137 8.92 -2.38 -27.24
CA ILE A 137 9.38 -1.68 -28.44
C ILE A 137 8.32 -1.76 -29.53
N ILE A 138 8.41 -0.84 -30.50
CA ILE A 138 7.52 -0.83 -31.65
C ILE A 138 8.27 -1.42 -32.84
N GLN A 139 7.79 -2.54 -33.38
CA GLN A 139 8.29 -3.19 -34.58
C GLN A 139 7.32 -3.02 -35.74
N VAL A 140 7.80 -2.45 -36.84
CA VAL A 140 7.00 -2.29 -38.06
C VAL A 140 7.05 -3.59 -38.85
N CYS A 141 5.90 -4.15 -39.18
CA CYS A 141 5.85 -5.35 -40.01
C CYS A 141 6.36 -5.06 -41.42
N PRO A 142 7.33 -5.83 -41.95
CA PRO A 142 7.87 -5.60 -43.29
C PRO A 142 6.82 -5.82 -44.40
N ASP A 143 5.86 -6.71 -44.17
CA ASP A 143 4.90 -7.10 -45.22
C ASP A 143 3.66 -6.19 -45.28
N CYS A 144 3.15 -5.72 -44.14
CA CYS A 144 1.89 -4.97 -44.10
C CYS A 144 2.00 -3.57 -43.47
N GLY A 145 3.20 -3.19 -43.01
CA GLY A 145 3.49 -1.87 -42.44
C GLY A 145 2.86 -1.56 -41.08
N ILE A 146 2.14 -2.51 -40.46
CA ILE A 146 1.51 -2.25 -39.16
C ILE A 146 2.58 -2.18 -38.05
N LYS A 147 2.39 -1.25 -37.12
CA LYS A 147 3.24 -1.09 -35.94
C LYS A 147 2.78 -2.08 -34.86
N ASN A 148 3.61 -3.07 -34.57
CA ASN A 148 3.38 -4.05 -33.52
C ASN A 148 4.13 -3.62 -32.27
N ARG A 149 3.43 -3.53 -31.13
CA ARG A 149 4.07 -3.31 -29.84
C ARG A 149 4.51 -4.67 -29.29
N VAL A 150 5.81 -4.91 -29.27
CA VAL A 150 6.42 -6.19 -28.94
C VAL A 150 7.23 -6.04 -27.64
N LYS A 151 7.12 -7.00 -26.73
CA LYS A 151 7.98 -7.06 -25.54
C LYS A 151 9.42 -7.34 -25.99
N VAL A 152 10.42 -6.64 -25.45
CA VAL A 152 11.84 -6.88 -25.82
C VAL A 152 12.23 -8.34 -25.63
N ALA A 153 11.78 -8.97 -24.54
CA ALA A 153 12.00 -10.41 -24.28
C ALA A 153 11.36 -11.34 -25.33
N ALA A 154 10.32 -10.89 -26.04
CA ALA A 154 9.66 -11.68 -27.08
C ALA A 154 10.36 -11.60 -28.44
N LEU A 155 11.37 -10.73 -28.62
CA LEU A 155 12.14 -10.66 -29.88
C LEU A 155 12.89 -11.96 -30.18
N SER A 156 13.46 -12.60 -29.15
CA SER A 156 14.15 -13.89 -29.28
C SER A 156 13.20 -15.02 -29.69
N MET A 157 11.89 -14.86 -29.48
CA MET A 157 10.86 -15.84 -29.79
C MET A 157 10.21 -15.65 -31.17
N LYS A 158 10.79 -14.85 -32.08
CA LYS A 158 10.31 -14.61 -33.46
C LYS A 158 8.81 -14.22 -33.50
N PRO A 159 8.48 -13.04 -32.96
CA PRO A 159 7.10 -12.60 -32.81
C PRO A 159 6.46 -12.37 -34.18
N ARG A 160 5.15 -12.66 -34.28
CA ARG A 160 4.39 -12.51 -35.52
C ARG A 160 3.57 -11.23 -35.52
N CYS A 161 3.34 -10.71 -36.71
CA CYS A 161 2.49 -9.57 -36.97
C CYS A 161 1.05 -9.88 -36.57
N GLY A 162 0.44 -9.05 -35.72
CA GLY A 162 -0.95 -9.22 -35.31
C GLY A 162 -1.98 -9.00 -36.43
N LYS A 163 -1.57 -8.46 -37.58
CA LYS A 163 -2.44 -8.20 -38.73
C LYS A 163 -2.35 -9.26 -39.83
N CYS A 164 -1.13 -9.57 -40.30
CA CYS A 164 -0.93 -10.50 -41.43
C CYS A 164 -0.26 -11.82 -41.05
N GLY A 165 0.15 -12.00 -39.78
CA GLY A 165 0.78 -13.24 -39.30
C GLY A 165 2.25 -13.42 -39.67
N SER A 166 2.83 -12.52 -40.48
CA SER A 166 4.23 -12.55 -40.90
C SER A 166 5.23 -12.35 -39.75
N SER A 167 6.46 -12.82 -39.92
CA SER A 167 7.55 -12.58 -38.96
C SER A 167 7.87 -11.08 -38.82
N LEU A 168 8.11 -10.62 -37.59
CA LEU A 168 8.54 -9.26 -37.28
C LEU A 168 10.06 -9.11 -37.13
N THR A 169 10.78 -10.24 -37.21
CA THR A 169 12.25 -10.34 -37.25
C THR A 169 12.69 -10.93 -38.58
#